data_AF-A0A7S0T3G9-F1
#
_entry.id   AF-A0A7S0T3G9-F1
#
_cell.length_a   1.000
_cell.length_b   1.000
_cell.length_c   1.000
_cell.angle_alpha   90.00
_cell.angle_beta   90.00
_cell.angle_gamma   90.00
#
_symmetry.space_group_name_H-M   'P 1'
#
loop_
_entity.id
_entity.type
_entity.pdbx_description
1 polymer ?
#
loop_
_entity_poly.entity_id
_entity_poly.type
_entity_poly.pdbx_seq_one_letter_code
_entity_poly.pdbx_strand_id
1 'polypeptide(L)'
;ASGNSGIGRGRGGRERTDTLPISKYRFRWSTPTVYFAAAAAAAAATTTHGSRLLPHTGSFFPYADNFPAAENTWVGSYAQRRELKARAAAAAATAVTMRSLAATVFSSACSLSPLPPPSHPPPPQPPAPAQVLAPEPDAKRRNKPNITGGDDICMDALTAEAARAGFLGLHHDAITGTCPADVAEDFIAWAARAESLGRRVLAGAAALA
;
A
#
# COMPACT_ATOMS: atom_id res chain seq x y z
N ALA A 1 51.27 -25.06 34.36
CA ALA A 1 51.36 -24.67 35.79
C ALA A 1 50.42 -23.47 35.97
N SER A 2 49.23 -23.65 36.53
CA SER A 2 48.97 -23.76 37.98
C SER A 2 49.44 -22.53 38.74
N GLY A 3 48.49 -21.83 39.36
CA GLY A 3 48.76 -20.66 40.19
C GLY A 3 47.48 -20.05 40.76
N ASN A 4 46.66 -20.87 41.41
CA ASN A 4 45.56 -20.47 42.28
C ASN A 4 46.14 -19.93 43.59
N SER A 5 45.70 -18.77 44.11
CA SER A 5 45.74 -18.39 45.54
C SER A 5 45.15 -16.99 45.76
N GLY A 6 44.19 -16.87 46.68
CA GLY A 6 43.87 -15.57 47.28
C GLY A 6 42.42 -15.32 47.66
N ILE A 7 41.81 -16.22 48.43
CA ILE A 7 40.55 -15.93 49.16
C ILE A 7 40.88 -14.90 50.25
N GLY A 8 40.58 -13.63 49.99
CA GLY A 8 40.59 -12.54 50.96
C GLY A 8 39.19 -12.24 51.46
N ARG A 9 38.80 -12.85 52.58
CA ARG A 9 37.63 -12.43 53.36
C ARG A 9 37.93 -11.10 54.05
N GLY A 10 37.57 -9.99 53.40
CA GLY A 10 37.59 -8.64 53.96
C GLY A 10 36.17 -8.16 54.25
N ARG A 11 35.74 -8.34 55.50
CA ARG A 11 34.49 -7.84 56.09
C ARG A 11 34.58 -6.32 56.21
N GLY A 12 33.60 -5.55 55.71
CA GLY A 12 33.46 -4.13 56.04
C GLY A 12 33.41 -3.15 54.86
N GLY A 13 32.71 -3.49 53.77
CA GLY A 13 32.34 -2.52 52.74
C GLY A 13 30.85 -2.26 52.84
N ARG A 14 30.47 -1.09 53.34
CA ARG A 14 29.10 -0.57 53.36
C ARG A 14 28.53 -0.69 51.95
N GLU A 15 27.68 -1.68 51.72
CA GLU A 15 26.94 -1.86 50.48
C GLU A 15 26.02 -0.65 50.38
N ARG A 16 26.49 0.39 49.68
CA ARG A 16 25.61 1.39 49.09
C ARG A 16 24.78 0.60 48.09
N THR A 17 23.64 0.11 48.54
CA THR A 17 22.49 -0.09 47.70
C THR A 17 22.09 1.31 47.20
N ASP A 18 22.86 1.83 46.25
CA ASP A 18 22.48 2.95 45.41
C ASP A 18 21.32 2.45 44.54
N THR A 19 20.16 2.28 45.15
CA THR A 19 18.89 2.08 44.47
C THR A 19 18.58 3.39 43.77
N LEU A 20 19.16 3.57 42.59
CA LEU A 20 18.77 4.64 41.68
C LEU A 20 17.24 4.61 41.57
N PRO A 21 16.56 5.76 41.73
CA PRO A 21 15.11 5.78 41.73
C PRO A 21 14.60 5.21 40.40
N ILE A 22 13.81 4.14 40.49
CA ILE A 22 13.14 3.56 39.32
C ILE A 22 12.28 4.67 38.73
N SER A 23 12.54 5.03 37.47
CA SER A 23 11.78 6.06 36.75
C SER A 23 10.29 5.74 36.81
N LYS A 24 9.47 6.76 37.09
CA LYS A 24 8.00 6.66 37.01
C LYS A 24 7.51 6.43 35.58
N TYR A 25 8.37 6.67 34.59
CA TYR A 25 8.05 6.54 33.18
C TYR A 25 8.44 5.16 32.66
N ARG A 26 7.52 4.53 31.94
CA ARG A 26 7.77 3.29 31.20
C ARG A 26 7.84 3.61 29.71
N PHE A 27 8.98 3.30 29.09
CA PHE A 27 9.19 3.44 27.66
C PHE A 27 9.08 2.08 26.99
N ARG A 28 8.44 2.02 25.82
CA ARG A 28 8.40 0.81 24.98
C ARG A 28 8.33 1.20 23.51
N TRP A 29 8.92 0.37 22.67
CA TRP A 29 8.65 0.41 21.23
C TRP A 29 7.17 0.08 21.00
N SER A 30 6.55 0.82 20.08
CA SER A 30 5.12 0.69 19.81
C SER A 30 4.80 1.14 18.39
N THR A 31 3.54 0.94 18.00
CA THR A 31 3.00 1.41 16.72
C THR A 31 2.00 2.55 16.96
N PRO A 32 1.69 3.38 15.95
CA PRO A 32 0.62 4.37 16.06
C PRO A 32 -0.70 3.78 16.53
N THR A 33 -1.08 2.59 16.04
CA THR A 33 -2.31 1.89 16.45
C THR A 33 -2.33 1.61 17.95
N VAL A 34 -1.25 1.08 18.50
CA VAL A 34 -1.15 0.77 19.94
C VAL A 34 -1.14 2.04 20.77
N TYR A 35 -0.47 3.10 20.30
CA TYR A 35 -0.48 4.41 20.94
C TYR A 35 -1.89 5.00 21.01
N PHE A 36 -2.60 5.08 19.87
CA PHE A 36 -3.94 5.65 19.83
C PHE A 36 -4.98 4.83 20.59
N ALA A 37 -4.86 3.49 20.60
CA ALA A 37 -5.71 2.64 21.43
C ALA A 37 -5.49 2.92 22.94
N ALA A 38 -4.23 3.08 23.37
CA ALA A 38 -3.90 3.43 24.75
C ALA A 38 -4.38 4.85 25.12
N ALA A 39 -4.20 5.82 24.22
CA ALA A 39 -4.67 7.19 24.42
C ALA A 39 -6.20 7.27 24.53
N ALA A 40 -6.93 6.52 23.69
CA ALA A 40 -8.39 6.43 23.75
C ALA A 40 -8.86 5.78 25.07
N ALA A 41 -8.22 4.69 25.50
CA ALA A 41 -8.52 4.05 26.78
C ALA A 41 -8.26 4.98 27.97
N ALA A 42 -7.17 5.75 27.94
CA ALA A 42 -6.86 6.75 28.97
C ALA A 42 -7.89 7.90 28.98
N ALA A 43 -8.32 8.38 27.81
CA ALA A 43 -9.36 9.39 27.70
C ALA A 43 -10.71 8.88 28.24
N ALA A 44 -11.06 7.62 28.01
CA ALA A 44 -12.28 6.99 28.53
C ALA A 44 -12.24 6.74 30.05
N ALA A 45 -11.07 6.39 30.59
CA ALA A 45 -10.89 6.13 32.03
C ALA A 45 -10.88 7.42 32.87
N THR A 46 -10.56 8.57 32.27
CA THR A 46 -10.45 9.85 32.98
C THR A 46 -11.80 10.59 32.97
N THR A 47 -12.76 10.12 33.76
CA THR A 47 -14.08 10.77 33.92
C THR A 47 -14.05 11.98 34.86
N THR A 48 -12.98 12.17 35.65
CA THR A 48 -12.97 13.14 36.77
C THR A 48 -12.08 14.36 36.56
N HIS A 49 -11.14 14.37 35.61
CA HIS A 49 -10.30 15.54 35.32
C HIS A 49 -9.96 15.70 33.82
N GLY A 50 -10.79 16.46 33.11
CA GLY A 50 -10.33 17.48 32.15
C GLY A 50 -9.76 17.08 30.79
N SER A 51 -9.43 15.83 30.50
CA SER A 51 -8.87 15.44 29.19
C SER A 51 -9.95 15.15 28.15
N ARG A 52 -10.84 16.10 27.90
CA ARG A 52 -11.76 16.05 26.75
C ARG A 52 -11.01 16.56 25.52
N LEU A 53 -10.91 15.74 24.48
CA LEU A 53 -10.39 16.20 23.18
C LEU A 53 -11.25 17.38 22.71
N LEU A 54 -10.60 18.50 22.42
CA LEU A 54 -11.27 19.67 21.88
C LEU A 54 -11.62 19.40 20.42
N PRO A 55 -12.87 19.68 19.99
CA PRO A 55 -13.20 19.60 18.58
C PRO A 55 -12.39 20.65 17.82
N HIS A 56 -11.87 20.26 16.66
CA HIS A 56 -11.20 21.16 15.73
C HIS A 56 -11.95 21.16 14.40
N THR A 57 -12.20 22.34 13.84
CA THR A 57 -12.81 22.53 12.53
C THR A 57 -11.91 23.40 11.65
N GLY A 58 -11.96 23.22 10.34
CA GLY A 58 -11.13 23.97 9.38
C GLY A 58 -9.92 23.19 8.88
N SER A 59 -8.92 23.92 8.40
CA SER A 59 -7.74 23.35 7.75
C SER A 59 -6.45 23.78 8.44
N PHE A 60 -5.38 23.02 8.24
CA PHE A 60 -4.02 23.38 8.66
C PHE A 60 -3.25 24.16 7.58
N PHE A 61 -3.97 24.80 6.65
CA PHE A 61 -3.37 25.60 5.58
C PHE A 61 -3.49 27.11 5.86
N PRO A 62 -2.46 27.89 5.48
CA PRO A 62 -1.19 27.43 4.91
C PRO A 62 -0.21 26.92 5.98
N TYR A 63 0.69 26.01 5.61
CA TYR A 63 1.74 25.50 6.49
C TYR A 63 2.96 26.44 6.52
N ALA A 64 3.51 26.65 7.70
CA ALA A 64 4.80 27.30 7.92
C ALA A 64 5.53 26.55 9.04
N ASP A 65 6.83 26.28 8.85
CA ASP A 65 7.67 25.51 9.77
C ASP A 65 8.52 26.40 10.70
N ASN A 66 8.63 27.70 10.41
CA ASN A 66 9.40 28.64 11.23
C ASN A 66 8.74 30.03 11.33
N PHE A 67 9.14 30.80 12.34
CA PHE A 67 8.75 32.20 12.53
C PHE A 67 9.81 33.17 11.95
N PRO A 68 9.40 34.29 11.33
CA PRO A 68 8.02 34.70 11.11
C PRO A 68 7.35 33.87 10.00
N ALA A 69 6.08 33.48 10.22
CA ALA A 69 5.35 32.64 9.28
C ALA A 69 5.23 33.27 7.88
N ALA A 70 5.14 34.61 7.82
CA ALA A 70 5.03 35.35 6.57
C ALA A 70 6.17 35.07 5.56
N GLU A 71 7.37 34.72 6.06
CA GLU A 71 8.55 34.46 5.22
C GLU A 71 8.75 32.96 4.94
N ASN A 72 8.16 32.08 5.74
CA ASN A 72 8.36 30.63 5.70
C ASN A 72 7.08 29.86 5.36
N THR A 73 6.11 30.50 4.71
CA THR A 73 4.87 29.84 4.31
C THR A 73 5.07 29.03 3.03
N TRP A 74 4.67 27.75 3.03
CA TRP A 74 4.91 26.81 1.92
C TRP A 74 3.90 26.93 0.76
N VAL A 75 3.44 28.14 0.46
CA VAL A 75 2.43 28.42 -0.59
C VAL A 75 2.96 28.27 -2.01
N GLY A 76 4.27 28.35 -2.22
CA GLY A 76 4.87 28.20 -3.56
C GLY A 76 4.58 26.84 -4.21
N SER A 77 4.50 25.80 -3.38
CA SER A 77 4.15 24.44 -3.78
C SER A 77 2.76 24.32 -4.44
N TYR A 78 1.86 25.28 -4.23
CA TYR A 78 0.53 25.26 -4.85
C TYR A 78 0.60 25.47 -6.36
N ALA A 79 1.54 26.29 -6.84
CA ALA A 79 1.66 26.68 -8.24
C ALA A 79 2.87 26.07 -8.97
N GLN A 80 3.82 25.47 -8.25
CA GLN A 80 5.03 24.88 -8.82
C GLN A 80 4.72 23.70 -9.75
N ARG A 81 5.45 23.59 -10.87
CA ARG A 81 5.32 22.49 -11.87
C ARG A 81 3.87 22.22 -12.29
N ARG A 82 3.17 23.24 -12.80
CA ARG A 82 1.75 23.17 -13.21
C ARG A 82 1.45 22.03 -14.18
N GLU A 83 2.36 21.76 -15.12
CA GLU A 83 2.18 20.67 -16.08
C GLU A 83 2.14 19.30 -15.40
N LEU A 84 3.09 19.02 -14.49
CA LEU A 84 3.10 17.78 -13.69
C LEU A 84 1.79 17.63 -12.92
N LYS A 85 1.31 18.69 -12.27
CA LYS A 85 0.02 18.68 -11.54
C LYS A 85 -1.16 18.32 -12.46
N ALA A 86 -1.22 18.94 -13.64
CA ALA A 86 -2.28 18.67 -14.61
C ALA A 86 -2.25 17.21 -15.09
N ARG A 87 -1.05 16.68 -15.39
CA ARG A 87 -0.85 15.28 -15.81
C ARG A 87 -1.20 14.29 -14.70
N ALA A 88 -0.74 14.54 -13.47
CA ALA A 88 -1.06 13.70 -12.32
C ALA A 88 -2.57 13.65 -12.04
N ALA A 89 -3.25 14.81 -12.11
CA ALA A 89 -4.70 14.88 -11.93
C ALA A 89 -5.45 14.12 -13.05
N ALA A 90 -5.05 14.30 -14.32
CA ALA A 90 -5.66 13.61 -15.45
C ALA A 90 -5.45 12.08 -15.38
N ALA A 91 -4.25 11.64 -15.00
CA ALA A 91 -3.92 10.23 -14.83
C ALA A 91 -4.69 9.60 -13.66
N ALA A 92 -4.82 10.30 -12.54
CA ALA A 92 -5.65 9.84 -11.41
C ALA A 92 -7.14 9.75 -11.77
N ALA A 93 -7.66 10.73 -12.52
CA ALA A 93 -9.04 10.70 -13.02
C ALA A 93 -9.26 9.50 -13.96
N THR A 94 -8.35 9.28 -14.91
CA THR A 94 -8.36 8.10 -15.80
C THR A 94 -8.35 6.81 -14.99
N ALA A 95 -7.55 6.76 -13.92
CA ALA A 95 -7.45 5.59 -13.07
C ALA A 95 -8.75 5.28 -12.31
N VAL A 96 -9.46 6.30 -11.85
CA VAL A 96 -10.79 6.13 -11.25
C VAL A 96 -11.78 5.63 -12.30
N THR A 97 -11.87 6.29 -13.46
CA THR A 97 -12.82 5.94 -14.52
C THR A 97 -12.65 4.49 -14.99
N MET A 98 -11.42 4.05 -15.26
CA MET A 98 -11.17 2.69 -15.74
C MET A 98 -11.47 1.64 -14.66
N ARG A 99 -11.18 1.91 -13.37
CA ARG A 99 -11.50 0.98 -12.27
C ARG A 99 -13.01 0.85 -12.10
N SER A 100 -13.74 1.97 -12.18
CA SER A 100 -15.19 1.96 -12.14
C SER A 100 -15.78 1.18 -13.31
N LEU A 101 -15.30 1.40 -14.54
CA LEU A 101 -15.76 0.66 -15.72
C LEU A 101 -15.46 -0.84 -15.60
N ALA A 102 -14.23 -1.20 -15.23
CA ALA A 102 -13.83 -2.58 -15.02
C ALA A 102 -14.76 -3.25 -13.97
N ALA A 103 -14.99 -2.59 -12.83
CA ALA A 103 -15.91 -3.10 -11.82
C ALA A 103 -17.33 -3.34 -12.38
N THR A 104 -17.84 -2.47 -13.25
CA THR A 104 -19.17 -2.65 -13.86
C THR A 104 -19.20 -3.78 -14.89
N VAL A 105 -18.27 -3.80 -15.84
CA VAL A 105 -18.28 -4.77 -16.96
C VAL A 105 -17.96 -6.18 -16.45
N PHE A 106 -16.94 -6.32 -15.62
CA PHE A 106 -16.49 -7.64 -15.16
C PHE A 106 -17.40 -8.23 -14.06
N SER A 107 -17.97 -7.42 -13.17
CA SER A 107 -18.98 -7.93 -12.22
C SER A 107 -20.26 -8.37 -12.92
N SER A 108 -20.62 -7.74 -14.04
CA SER A 108 -21.80 -8.11 -14.82
C SER A 108 -21.59 -9.39 -15.63
N ALA A 109 -20.40 -9.59 -16.21
CA ALA A 109 -20.04 -10.79 -16.96
C ALA A 109 -20.06 -12.07 -16.10
N CYS A 110 -19.64 -12.01 -14.83
CA CYS A 110 -19.71 -13.14 -13.92
C CYS A 110 -21.15 -13.56 -13.56
N SER A 111 -22.12 -12.64 -13.64
CA SER A 111 -23.51 -12.91 -13.25
C SER A 111 -24.36 -13.54 -14.36
N LEU A 112 -23.81 -13.69 -15.57
CA LEU A 112 -24.49 -14.24 -16.75
C LEU A 112 -24.07 -15.69 -17.09
N SER A 113 -23.20 -16.31 -16.30
CA SER A 113 -22.88 -17.73 -16.50
C SER A 113 -24.07 -18.60 -16.08
N PRO A 114 -24.70 -19.36 -17.01
CA PRO A 114 -25.70 -20.34 -16.62
C PRO A 114 -25.02 -21.36 -15.70
N LEU A 115 -25.60 -21.59 -14.52
CA LEU A 115 -25.20 -22.70 -13.67
C LEU A 115 -25.18 -23.98 -14.53
N PRO A 116 -24.05 -24.70 -14.64
CA PRO A 116 -24.06 -26.00 -15.28
C PRO A 116 -25.10 -26.86 -14.56
N PRO A 117 -25.95 -27.61 -15.29
CA PRO A 117 -26.88 -28.52 -14.64
C PRO A 117 -26.08 -29.49 -13.75
N PRO A 118 -26.62 -29.88 -12.58
CA PRO A 118 -25.91 -30.74 -11.65
C PRO A 118 -25.50 -32.02 -12.38
N SER A 119 -24.19 -32.20 -12.57
CA SER A 119 -23.64 -33.40 -13.18
C SER A 119 -23.82 -34.54 -12.18
N HIS A 120 -24.41 -35.63 -12.64
CA HIS A 120 -24.50 -36.89 -11.89
C HIS A 120 -23.13 -37.30 -11.35
N PRO A 121 -23.06 -37.95 -10.17
CA PRO A 121 -21.80 -38.40 -9.60
C PRO A 121 -21.13 -39.42 -10.54
N PRO A 122 -19.80 -39.30 -10.77
CA PRO A 122 -19.08 -40.26 -11.59
C PRO A 122 -19.04 -41.64 -10.91
N PRO A 123 -19.12 -42.74 -11.67
CA PRO A 123 -18.92 -44.08 -11.12
C PRO A 123 -17.48 -44.25 -10.60
N PRO A 124 -17.27 -45.07 -9.55
CA PRO A 124 -15.95 -45.29 -8.97
C PRO A 124 -14.99 -45.92 -9.98
N GLN A 125 -13.88 -45.24 -10.27
CA GLN A 125 -12.79 -45.78 -11.08
C GLN A 125 -11.85 -46.66 -10.23
N PRO A 126 -11.37 -47.81 -10.76
CA PRO A 126 -10.33 -48.60 -10.13
C PRO A 126 -8.95 -47.91 -10.20
N PRO A 127 -8.00 -48.26 -9.31
CA PRO A 127 -6.70 -47.60 -9.19
C PRO A 127 -5.81 -47.83 -10.42
N ALA A 128 -5.24 -46.75 -10.96
CA ALA A 128 -4.30 -46.79 -12.07
C ALA A 128 -2.89 -47.25 -11.61
N PRO A 129 -2.18 -48.07 -12.40
CA PRO A 129 -0.78 -48.38 -12.15
C PRO A 129 0.14 -47.21 -12.50
N ALA A 130 1.25 -47.12 -11.76
CA ALA A 130 2.28 -46.08 -11.87
C ALA A 130 2.85 -46.00 -13.30
N GLN A 131 2.80 -44.81 -13.90
CA GLN A 131 3.47 -44.54 -15.17
C GLN A 131 4.86 -43.92 -14.94
N VAL A 132 5.80 -44.56 -15.62
CA VAL A 132 7.23 -44.24 -15.71
C VAL A 132 7.42 -42.93 -16.48
N LEU A 133 8.26 -42.06 -15.92
CA LEU A 133 8.69 -40.79 -16.48
C LEU A 133 9.52 -41.02 -17.76
N ALA A 134 9.03 -40.59 -18.92
CA ALA A 134 9.81 -40.48 -20.15
C ALA A 134 10.03 -39.00 -20.51
N PRO A 135 11.18 -38.63 -21.12
CA PRO A 135 11.51 -37.23 -21.41
C PRO A 135 10.82 -36.72 -22.68
N GLU A 136 10.23 -35.53 -22.57
CA GLU A 136 9.62 -34.75 -23.67
C GLU A 136 10.66 -34.25 -24.68
N PRO A 137 10.42 -34.35 -26.00
CA PRO A 137 11.20 -33.65 -27.00
C PRO A 137 10.63 -32.26 -27.30
N ASP A 138 11.58 -31.34 -27.48
CA ASP A 138 11.44 -29.98 -28.01
C ASP A 138 10.43 -29.86 -29.17
N ALA A 139 9.39 -29.04 -29.00
CA ALA A 139 8.55 -28.58 -30.10
C ALA A 139 8.10 -27.13 -29.87
N LYS A 140 8.76 -26.22 -30.61
CA LYS A 140 8.32 -24.83 -30.84
C LYS A 140 6.89 -24.83 -31.40
N ARG A 141 5.90 -24.57 -30.54
CA ARG A 141 4.54 -24.20 -30.96
C ARG A 141 4.22 -22.78 -30.53
N ARG A 142 4.22 -21.89 -31.52
CA ARG A 142 3.74 -20.52 -31.44
C ARG A 142 2.21 -20.57 -31.22
N ASN A 143 1.77 -20.62 -29.97
CA ASN A 143 0.35 -20.52 -29.64
C ASN A 143 -0.12 -19.07 -29.83
N LYS A 144 -1.09 -18.87 -30.72
CA LYS A 144 -2.00 -17.71 -30.65
C LYS A 144 -2.77 -17.85 -29.32
N PRO A 145 -2.96 -16.77 -28.54
CA PRO A 145 -3.71 -16.87 -27.30
C PRO A 145 -5.15 -17.28 -27.61
N ASN A 146 -5.55 -18.40 -27.01
CA ASN A 146 -6.90 -18.90 -27.01
C ASN A 146 -7.70 -18.02 -26.04
N ILE A 147 -8.56 -17.16 -26.58
CA ILE A 147 -9.40 -16.19 -25.87
C ILE A 147 -10.58 -16.97 -25.29
N THR A 148 -10.40 -17.61 -24.15
CA THR A 148 -11.51 -18.09 -23.28
C THR A 148 -10.93 -18.52 -21.94
N GLY A 149 -10.87 -17.59 -20.98
CA GLY A 149 -10.54 -17.85 -19.56
C GLY A 149 -9.24 -17.23 -19.04
N GLY A 150 -8.35 -16.75 -19.92
CA GLY A 150 -7.12 -16.02 -19.54
C GLY A 150 -7.23 -14.50 -19.56
N ASP A 151 -8.31 -13.97 -20.13
CA ASP A 151 -8.47 -12.53 -20.40
C ASP A 151 -8.89 -11.73 -19.17
N ASP A 152 -9.64 -12.32 -18.22
CA ASP A 152 -10.05 -11.63 -16.99
C ASP A 152 -8.86 -11.38 -16.04
N ILE A 153 -7.98 -12.38 -15.87
CA ILE A 153 -6.73 -12.24 -15.10
C ILE A 153 -5.81 -11.18 -15.76
N CYS A 154 -5.87 -11.04 -17.09
CA CYS A 154 -5.14 -10.03 -17.83
C CYS A 154 -5.74 -8.63 -17.62
N MET A 155 -7.06 -8.48 -17.61
CA MET A 155 -7.74 -7.19 -17.45
C MET A 155 -7.66 -6.64 -16.03
N ASP A 156 -7.73 -7.49 -15.00
CA ASP A 156 -7.52 -7.09 -13.61
C ASP A 156 -6.09 -6.61 -13.38
N ALA A 157 -5.10 -7.34 -13.91
CA ALA A 157 -3.70 -6.96 -13.83
C ALA A 157 -3.42 -5.63 -14.56
N LEU A 158 -4.01 -5.43 -15.74
CA LEU A 158 -3.91 -4.18 -16.51
C LEU A 158 -4.57 -3.01 -15.77
N THR A 159 -5.74 -3.23 -15.19
CA THR A 159 -6.47 -2.21 -14.41
C THR A 159 -5.70 -1.84 -13.15
N ALA A 160 -5.16 -2.83 -12.42
CA ALA A 160 -4.35 -2.58 -11.24
C ALA A 160 -3.06 -1.82 -11.57
N GLU A 161 -2.39 -2.17 -12.67
CA GLU A 161 -1.17 -1.50 -13.11
C GLU A 161 -1.42 -0.06 -13.57
N ALA A 162 -2.48 0.15 -14.36
CA ALA A 162 -2.88 1.48 -14.77
C ALA A 162 -3.23 2.36 -13.55
N ALA A 163 -3.83 1.76 -12.51
CA ALA A 163 -4.21 2.49 -11.30
C ALA A 163 -2.98 2.87 -10.47
N ARG A 164 -2.03 1.95 -10.31
CA ARG A 164 -0.73 2.23 -9.68
C ARG A 164 -0.03 3.38 -10.39
N ALA A 165 0.04 3.33 -11.72
CA ALA A 165 0.64 4.39 -12.53
C ALA A 165 -0.08 5.73 -12.36
N GLY A 166 -1.42 5.72 -12.36
CA GLY A 166 -2.23 6.94 -12.30
C GLY A 166 -2.21 7.64 -10.94
N PHE A 167 -2.09 6.89 -9.85
CA PHE A 167 -2.04 7.47 -8.50
C PHE A 167 -0.64 7.84 -8.04
N LEU A 168 0.42 7.41 -8.75
CA LEU A 168 1.79 7.69 -8.34
C LEU A 168 2.08 9.21 -8.32
N GLY A 169 1.51 9.97 -9.26
CA GLY A 169 1.62 11.43 -9.30
C GLY A 169 0.94 12.17 -8.15
N LEU A 170 0.15 11.47 -7.31
CA LEU A 170 -0.45 12.05 -6.09
C LEU A 170 0.48 11.96 -4.87
N HIS A 171 1.67 11.37 -5.03
CA HIS A 171 2.70 11.43 -4.00
C HIS A 171 2.99 12.89 -3.62
N HIS A 172 3.19 13.16 -2.33
CA HIS A 172 3.26 14.54 -1.84
C HIS A 172 4.41 15.33 -2.49
N ASP A 173 5.55 14.72 -2.83
CA ASP A 173 6.62 15.43 -3.57
C ASP A 173 6.36 15.59 -5.08
N ALA A 174 5.48 14.77 -5.64
CA ALA A 174 5.07 14.86 -7.04
C ALA A 174 4.05 15.99 -7.23
N ILE A 175 2.89 15.89 -6.56
CA ILE A 175 1.76 16.82 -6.76
C ILE A 175 2.05 18.23 -6.23
N THR A 176 2.97 18.37 -5.28
CA THR A 176 3.44 19.69 -4.82
C THR A 176 4.55 20.26 -5.70
N GLY A 177 5.18 19.43 -6.53
CA GLY A 177 6.27 19.82 -7.42
C GLY A 177 7.60 20.06 -6.72
N THR A 178 7.77 19.59 -5.48
CA THR A 178 8.99 19.73 -4.67
C THR A 178 10.08 18.72 -5.04
N CYS A 179 9.77 17.71 -5.86
CA CYS A 179 10.77 16.77 -6.36
C CYS A 179 11.80 17.40 -7.33
N PRO A 180 13.00 16.78 -7.44
CA PRO A 180 13.97 17.08 -8.49
C PRO A 180 13.40 16.99 -9.91
N ALA A 181 14.04 17.64 -10.88
CA ALA A 181 13.49 17.75 -12.24
C ALA A 181 13.44 16.41 -12.98
N ASP A 182 14.46 15.59 -12.86
CA ASP A 182 14.51 14.21 -13.38
C ASP A 182 13.38 13.34 -12.79
N VAL A 183 13.16 13.43 -11.47
CA VAL A 183 12.06 12.71 -10.81
C VAL A 183 10.68 13.22 -11.26
N ALA A 184 10.56 14.52 -11.54
CA ALA A 184 9.32 15.09 -12.07
C ALA A 184 8.99 14.53 -13.47
N GLU A 185 10.00 14.38 -14.35
CA GLU A 185 9.82 13.76 -15.67
C GLU A 185 9.42 12.28 -15.55
N ASP A 186 9.98 11.54 -14.58
CA ASP A 186 9.56 10.16 -14.30
C ASP A 186 8.07 10.10 -13.92
N PHE A 187 7.58 11.01 -13.06
CA PHE A 187 6.15 11.07 -12.74
C PHE A 187 5.28 11.40 -13.96
N ILE A 188 5.74 12.26 -14.87
CA ILE A 188 5.04 12.54 -16.14
C ILE A 188 5.00 11.29 -17.02
N ALA A 189 6.10 10.55 -17.12
CA ALA A 189 6.15 9.29 -17.86
C ALA A 189 5.19 8.24 -17.26
N TRP A 190 5.11 8.15 -15.93
CA TRP A 190 4.12 7.30 -15.25
C TRP A 190 2.68 7.73 -15.52
N ALA A 191 2.39 9.04 -15.54
CA ALA A 191 1.08 9.56 -15.91
C ALA A 191 0.70 9.17 -17.35
N ALA A 192 1.62 9.33 -18.32
CA ALA A 192 1.40 8.92 -19.70
C ALA A 192 1.20 7.39 -19.83
N ARG A 193 1.92 6.60 -19.04
CA ARG A 193 1.72 5.14 -18.94
C ARG A 193 0.31 4.81 -18.42
N ALA A 194 -0.16 5.50 -17.39
CA ALA A 194 -1.51 5.32 -16.86
C ALA A 194 -2.58 5.59 -17.93
N GLU A 195 -2.46 6.69 -18.67
CA GLU A 195 -3.35 7.01 -19.79
C GLU A 195 -3.33 5.93 -20.88
N SER A 196 -2.14 5.47 -21.27
CA SER A 196 -1.99 4.43 -22.30
C SER A 196 -2.59 3.10 -21.87
N LEU A 197 -2.37 2.67 -20.62
CA LEU A 197 -2.97 1.45 -20.09
C LEU A 197 -4.47 1.61 -19.91
N GLY A 198 -4.94 2.77 -19.45
CA GLY A 198 -6.36 3.11 -19.32
C GLY A 198 -7.09 2.97 -20.65
N ARG A 199 -6.52 3.47 -21.76
CA ARG A 199 -7.08 3.26 -23.10
C ARG A 199 -7.23 1.79 -23.47
N ARG A 200 -6.27 0.94 -23.08
CA ARG A 200 -6.36 -0.52 -23.31
C ARG A 200 -7.46 -1.14 -22.46
N VAL A 201 -7.61 -0.72 -21.20
CA VAL A 201 -8.70 -1.17 -20.33
C VAL A 201 -10.06 -0.80 -20.92
N LEU A 202 -10.23 0.45 -21.37
CA LEU A 202 -11.45 0.93 -22.02
C LEU A 202 -11.77 0.14 -23.30
N ALA A 203 -10.78 -0.09 -24.15
CA ALA A 203 -10.95 -0.86 -25.39
C ALA A 203 -11.34 -2.33 -25.10
N GLY A 204 -10.71 -2.96 -24.12
CA GLY A 204 -11.06 -4.32 -23.70
C GLY A 204 -12.46 -4.41 -23.10
N ALA A 205 -12.84 -3.44 -22.27
CA ALA A 205 -14.19 -3.36 -21.70
C ALA A 205 -15.27 -3.14 -22.79
N ALA A 206 -15.00 -2.29 -23.78
CA ALA A 206 -15.92 -2.06 -24.90
C ALA A 206 -16.07 -3.29 -25.81
N ALA A 207 -15.06 -4.17 -25.90
CA ALA A 207 -15.15 -5.43 -26.64
C ALA A 207 -15.98 -6.50 -25.92
N LEU A 208 -16.25 -6.32 -24.63
CA LEU A 208 -17.02 -7.24 -23.78
C LEU A 208 -18.47 -6.78 -23.54
N ALA A 209 -18.80 -5.55 -23.90
CA ALA A 209 -20.14 -4.96 -23.80
C ALA A 209 -20.94 -5.19 -25.09
#